data_AF-A0A4U9HL44-F1
#
_entry.id   AF-A0A4U9HL44-F1
#
_cell.length_a   1.000
_cell.length_b   1.000
_cell.length_c   1.000
_cell.angle_alpha   90.00
_cell.angle_beta   90.00
_cell.angle_gamma   90.00
#
_symmetry.space_group_name_H-M   'P 1'
#
loop_
_entity.id
_entity.type
_entity.pdbx_description
1 polymer ?
#
loop_
_entity_poly.entity_id
_entity_poly.type
_entity_poly.pdbx_seq_one_letter_code
_entity_poly.pdbx_strand_id
1 'polypeptide(L)'
;MLAEQAPTLSVSGIDLAAYADQLIERYSNPALQHRTWQIAMDGSQKLPQRMLDSVRWHLAHGGEYSGLALGVAAGCVTSAASTTPGSR
;
A
#
# COMPACT_ATOMS: atom_id res chain seq x y z
N MET A 1 -8.70 1.70 -0.38
CA MET A 1 -8.90 0.57 -1.32
C MET A 1 -9.90 0.93 -2.40
N LEU A 2 -11.17 1.18 -2.08
CA LEU A 2 -12.19 1.43 -3.10
C LEU A 2 -12.08 2.82 -3.77
N ALA A 3 -11.71 3.86 -3.05
CA ALA A 3 -11.62 5.21 -3.63
C ALA A 3 -10.35 5.45 -4.46
N GLU A 4 -9.21 4.89 -4.02
CA GLU A 4 -7.90 5.28 -4.59
C GLU A 4 -7.19 4.15 -5.35
N GLN A 5 -7.50 2.87 -5.07
CA GLN A 5 -6.87 1.73 -5.76
C GLN A 5 -7.81 1.13 -6.80
N ALA A 6 -9.08 0.88 -6.45
CA ALA A 6 -10.03 0.26 -7.37
C ALA A 6 -10.19 0.99 -8.73
N PRO A 7 -10.21 2.34 -8.81
CA PRO A 7 -10.33 3.04 -10.10
C PRO A 7 -9.13 2.84 -11.03
N THR A 8 -7.97 2.47 -10.47
CA THR A 8 -6.73 2.27 -11.23
C THR A 8 -6.59 0.85 -11.76
N LEU A 9 -7.56 -0.04 -11.48
CA LEU A 9 -7.53 -1.45 -11.87
C LEU A 9 -8.39 -1.70 -13.11
N SER A 10 -7.84 -2.42 -14.08
CA SER A 10 -8.56 -2.92 -15.24
C SER A 10 -8.83 -4.42 -15.08
N VAL A 11 -9.86 -4.78 -14.33
CA VAL A 11 -10.25 -6.18 -14.08
C VAL A 11 -11.74 -6.39 -14.37
N SER A 12 -12.08 -7.54 -14.95
CA SER A 12 -13.46 -7.92 -15.30
C SER A 12 -13.90 -9.14 -14.50
N GLY A 13 -15.19 -9.19 -14.12
CA GLY A 13 -15.78 -10.35 -13.44
C GLY A 13 -15.44 -10.46 -11.95
N ILE A 14 -14.89 -9.40 -11.36
CA ILE A 14 -14.59 -9.31 -9.92
C ILE A 14 -15.36 -8.14 -9.34
N ASP A 15 -16.13 -8.39 -8.28
CA ASP A 15 -16.67 -7.34 -7.43
C ASP A 15 -15.55 -6.82 -6.51
N LEU A 16 -15.04 -5.63 -6.82
CA LEU A 16 -13.95 -5.01 -6.07
C LEU A 16 -14.37 -4.58 -4.66
N ALA A 17 -15.66 -4.29 -4.43
CA ALA A 17 -16.19 -3.98 -3.10
C ALA A 17 -16.16 -5.24 -2.23
N ALA A 18 -16.76 -6.32 -2.72
CA ALA A 18 -16.73 -7.60 -2.03
C ALA A 18 -15.29 -8.12 -1.82
N TYR A 19 -14.40 -7.91 -2.80
CA TYR A 19 -13.00 -8.30 -2.66
C TYR A 19 -12.26 -7.47 -1.60
N ALA A 20 -12.59 -6.18 -1.46
CA ALA A 20 -12.03 -5.34 -0.41
C ALA A 20 -12.47 -5.81 0.98
N ASP A 21 -13.73 -6.19 1.15
CA ASP A 21 -14.24 -6.74 2.42
C ASP A 21 -13.53 -8.04 2.79
N GLN A 22 -13.34 -8.96 1.82
CA GLN A 22 -12.57 -10.18 2.03
C GLN A 22 -11.10 -9.92 2.39
N LEU A 23 -10.49 -8.84 1.88
CA LEU A 23 -9.13 -8.46 2.25
C LEU A 23 -9.06 -8.03 3.72
N ILE A 24 -10.03 -7.25 4.19
CA ILE A 24 -10.12 -6.87 5.60
C ILE A 24 -10.29 -8.11 6.48
N GLU A 25 -11.21 -9.01 6.14
CA GLU A 25 -11.41 -10.26 6.87
C GLU A 25 -10.11 -11.07 6.99
N ARG A 26 -9.36 -11.22 5.88
CA ARG A 26 -8.07 -11.92 5.88
C ARG A 26 -7.02 -11.23 6.73
N TYR A 27 -6.94 -9.89 6.70
CA TYR A 27 -5.97 -9.14 7.51
C TYR A 27 -6.33 -9.14 9.00
N SER A 28 -7.61 -9.34 9.34
CA SER A 28 -8.09 -9.46 10.71
C SER A 28 -7.95 -10.86 11.32
N ASN A 29 -7.43 -11.85 10.57
CA ASN A 29 -7.31 -13.23 11.06
C ASN A 29 -6.30 -13.32 12.24
N PRO A 30 -6.76 -13.62 13.47
CA PRO A 30 -5.89 -13.66 14.65
C PRO A 30 -4.97 -14.88 14.69
N ALA A 31 -5.24 -15.92 13.90
CA ALA A 31 -4.38 -17.09 13.81
C ALA A 31 -3.06 -16.81 13.07
N LEU A 32 -3.00 -15.74 12.27
CA LEU A 32 -1.82 -15.35 11.50
C LEU A 32 -1.15 -14.13 12.13
N GLN A 33 0.04 -14.32 12.71
CA GLN A 33 0.81 -13.26 13.37
C GLN A 33 1.72 -12.51 12.39
N HIS A 34 1.15 -11.94 11.32
CA HIS A 34 1.91 -11.16 10.35
C HIS A 34 2.50 -9.91 11.01
N ARG A 35 3.83 -9.86 11.16
CA ARG A 35 4.48 -8.71 11.77
C ARG A 35 4.59 -7.57 10.77
N THR A 36 4.20 -6.37 11.19
CA THR A 36 4.21 -5.16 10.34
C THR A 36 5.61 -4.85 9.79
N TRP A 37 6.67 -5.08 10.57
CA TRP A 37 8.05 -4.89 10.10
C TRP A 37 8.43 -5.85 8.97
N GLN A 38 7.95 -7.10 8.97
CA GLN A 38 8.19 -8.06 7.88
C GLN A 38 7.47 -7.63 6.59
N ILE A 39 6.27 -7.05 6.71
CA ILE A 39 5.53 -6.49 5.58
C ILE A 39 6.25 -5.27 5.00
N ALA A 40 6.85 -4.44 5.85
CA ALA A 40 7.54 -3.20 5.50
C ALA A 40 8.94 -3.40 4.87
N MET A 41 9.55 -4.58 5.03
CA MET A 41 10.83 -4.92 4.37
C MET A 41 10.79 -4.68 2.87
N ASP A 42 11.95 -4.42 2.25
CA ASP A 42 12.09 -4.21 0.81
C ASP A 42 11.12 -3.14 0.25
N GLY A 43 10.85 -2.10 1.03
CA GLY A 43 9.88 -1.05 0.71
C GLY A 43 10.17 -0.35 -0.62
N SER A 44 11.44 -0.11 -0.95
CA SER A 44 11.85 0.47 -2.23
C SER A 44 11.45 -0.38 -3.43
N GLN A 45 11.43 -1.71 -3.28
CA GLN A 45 10.98 -2.64 -4.32
C GLN A 45 9.46 -2.77 -4.38
N LYS A 46 8.74 -2.40 -3.31
CA LYS A 46 7.28 -2.55 -3.18
C LYS A 46 6.52 -1.27 -3.57
N LEU A 47 7.08 -0.10 -3.30
CA LEU A 47 6.42 1.19 -3.50
C LEU A 47 5.99 1.45 -4.95
N PRO A 48 6.79 1.15 -5.99
CA PRO A 48 6.42 1.44 -7.38
C PRO A 48 5.05 0.88 -7.76
N GLN A 49 4.90 -0.43 -7.62
CA GLN A 49 3.73 -1.20 -8.04
C GLN A 49 2.59 -1.20 -7.01
N ARG A 50 2.84 -0.88 -5.74
CA ARG A 50 1.78 -0.85 -4.71
C ARG A 50 1.15 0.53 -4.53
N MET A 51 1.87 1.59 -4.84
CA MET A 51 1.42 2.96 -4.56
C MET A 51 1.71 3.94 -5.69
N LEU A 52 2.94 3.99 -6.21
CA LEU A 52 3.34 5.06 -7.14
C LEU A 52 2.63 4.98 -8.49
N ASP A 53 2.35 3.78 -8.99
CA ASP A 53 1.58 3.61 -10.24
C ASP A 53 0.14 4.13 -10.10
N SER A 54 -0.51 3.86 -8.96
CA SER A 54 -1.84 4.40 -8.66
C SER A 54 -1.82 5.92 -8.48
N VAL A 55 -0.77 6.49 -7.86
CA VAL A 55 -0.58 7.95 -7.77
C VAL A 55 -0.44 8.57 -9.16
N ARG A 56 0.35 7.97 -10.05
CA ARG A 56 0.49 8.43 -11.45
C ARG A 56 -0.84 8.41 -12.18
N TRP A 57 -1.65 7.38 -11.96
CA TRP A 57 -2.99 7.30 -12.54
C TRP A 57 -3.87 8.48 -12.08
N HIS A 58 -3.92 8.76 -10.78
CA HIS A 58 -4.73 9.88 -10.26
C HIS A 58 -4.22 11.26 -10.72
N LEU A 59 -2.91 11.45 -10.81
CA LEU A 59 -2.32 12.67 -11.37
C LEU A 59 -2.75 12.91 -12.82
N ALA A 60 -2.87 11.84 -13.61
CA ALA A 60 -3.32 11.93 -15.01
C ALA A 60 -4.83 12.14 -15.16
N HIS A 61 -5.65 11.72 -14.18
CA HIS A 61 -7.12 11.75 -14.24
C HIS A 61 -7.77 12.78 -13.32
N GLY A 62 -6.99 13.54 -12.54
CA GLY A 62 -7.48 14.57 -11.62
C GLY A 62 -8.20 14.01 -10.38
N GLY A 63 -7.86 12.79 -9.94
CA GLY A 63 -8.47 12.14 -8.78
C GLY A 63 -7.79 12.48 -7.45
N GLU A 64 -8.47 12.22 -6.34
CA GLU A 64 -7.91 12.32 -4.99
C GLU A 64 -7.03 11.10 -4.67
N TYR A 65 -5.84 11.34 -4.09
CA TYR A 65 -4.87 10.28 -3.75
C TYR A 65 -4.20 10.52 -2.39
N SER A 66 -4.90 11.20 -1.47
CA SER A 66 -4.36 11.58 -0.16
C SER A 66 -3.93 10.38 0.68
N GLY A 67 -4.66 9.26 0.63
CA GLY A 67 -4.29 8.02 1.30
C GLY A 67 -3.04 7.36 0.70
N LEU A 68 -2.91 7.37 -0.63
CA LEU A 68 -1.70 6.93 -1.31
C LEU A 68 -0.48 7.80 -0.95
N ALA A 69 -0.64 9.12 -0.93
CA ALA A 69 0.42 10.05 -0.56
C ALA A 69 0.88 9.83 0.88
N LEU A 70 -0.07 9.61 1.81
CA LEU A 70 0.22 9.31 3.20
C LEU A 70 1.04 8.01 3.34
N GLY A 71 0.67 6.95 2.63
CA GLY A 71 1.43 5.69 2.69
C GLY A 71 2.84 5.81 2.08
N VAL A 72 3.02 6.61 1.02
CA VAL A 72 4.36 6.93 0.49
C VAL A 72 5.19 7.69 1.53
N ALA A 73 4.62 8.72 2.17
CA ALA A 73 5.30 9.48 3.22
C ALA A 73 5.69 8.58 4.41
N ALA A 74 4.81 7.69 4.86
CA ALA A 74 5.09 6.72 5.90
C ALA A 74 6.25 5.78 5.52
N GLY A 75 6.34 5.36 4.26
CA GLY A 75 7.46 4.59 3.71
C GLY A 75 8.79 5.35 3.77
N CYS A 76 8.80 6.64 3.44
CA CYS A 76 10.00 7.49 3.53
C CYS A 76 10.47 7.72 4.97
N VAL A 77 9.55 7.92 5.91
CA VAL A 77 9.87 8.12 7.33
C VAL A 77 10.42 6.83 7.95
N THR A 78 9.80 5.68 7.66
CA THR A 78 10.23 4.40 8.23
C THR A 78 11.58 3.93 7.68
N SER A 79 11.89 4.20 6.41
CA SER A 79 13.22 3.91 5.84
C SER A 79 14.32 4.81 6.42
N ALA A 80 14.01 6.08 6.66
CA ALA A 80 14.91 7.00 7.36
C ALA A 80 15.17 6.54 8.81
N ALA A 81 14.14 6.06 9.52
CA ALA A 81 14.25 5.55 10.89
C ALA A 81 14.99 4.20 11.01
N SER A 82 15.05 3.40 9.94
CA SER A 82 15.88 2.18 9.90
C SER A 82 17.38 2.45 9.71
N THR A 83 17.77 3.72 9.51
CA THR A 83 19.17 4.14 9.46
C THR A 83 19.67 4.50 10.85
N THR A 84 19.98 3.49 11.68
CA THR A 84 20.68 3.69 12.96
C THR A 84 22.16 3.31 12.80
N PRO A 85 23.10 4.10 13.37
CA PRO A 85 24.52 4.05 13.05
C PRO A 85 25.30 3.02 13.90
N GLY A 86 26.27 2.35 13.28
CA GLY A 86 27.39 1.70 13.96
C GLY A 86 27.35 0.17 14.03
N SER A 87 28.06 -0.47 13.10
CA SER A 87 28.80 -1.71 13.40
C SER A 87 30.29 -1.35 13.43
N ARG A 88 30.86 -1.26 14.64
CA ARG A 88 32.27 -1.56 14.91
C ARG A 88 32.32 -2.88 15.64
#